data_AF-A0A842J654-F1
#
_entry.id   AF-A0A842J654-F1
#
_cell.length_a   1.000
_cell.length_b   1.000
_cell.length_c   1.000
_cell.angle_alpha   90.00
_cell.angle_beta   90.00
_cell.angle_gamma   90.00
#
_symmetry.space_group_name_H-M   'P 1'
#
loop_
_entity.id
_entity.type
_entity.pdbx_description
1 polymer ?
#
loop_
_entity_poly.entity_id
_entity_poly.type
_entity_poly.pdbx_seq_one_letter_code
_entity_poly.pdbx_strand_id
1 'polypeptide(L)' 'MIKLFFNKEFFHYFSLLGFLGFLITGNILIFVAMYKLFEKYFFKSDILFIIFICIGVFSGFYNAYKTIMKK' A
#
# COMPACT_ATOMS: atom_id res chain seq x y z
N MET A 1 -1.25 36.12 -4.51
CA MET A 1 -0.91 35.16 -5.58
C MET A 1 -1.02 33.71 -5.04
N ILE A 2 -2.16 33.35 -4.44
CA ILE A 2 -2.39 32.05 -3.78
C ILE A 2 -3.35 31.17 -4.62
N LYS A 3 -4.04 31.75 -5.60
CA LYS A 3 -5.02 31.07 -6.46
C LYS A 3 -4.43 30.03 -7.42
N LEU A 4 -3.11 30.01 -7.65
CA LEU A 4 -2.48 29.04 -8.56
C LEU A 4 -2.23 27.66 -7.93
N PHE A 5 -2.15 27.56 -6.59
CA PHE A 5 -1.82 26.30 -5.90
C PHE A 5 -2.94 25.25 -5.94
N PHE A 6 -4.19 25.68 -6.22
CA PHE A 6 -5.38 24.84 -6.18
C PHE A 6 -6.03 24.70 -7.56
N ASN A 7 -5.22 24.40 -8.58
CA ASN A 7 -5.74 24.02 -9.89
C ASN A 7 -6.39 22.62 -9.80
N LYS A 8 -7.47 22.38 -10.55
CA LYS A 8 -8.21 21.11 -10.59
C LYS A 8 -7.29 19.92 -10.92
N GLU A 9 -6.28 20.15 -11.75
CA GLU A 9 -5.25 19.16 -12.10
C GLU A 9 -4.40 18.75 -10.89
N PHE A 10 -4.00 19.71 -10.06
CA PHE A 10 -3.24 19.44 -8.84
C PHE A 10 -4.05 18.53 -7.90
N PHE A 11 -5.33 18.84 -7.67
CA PHE A 11 -6.21 17.98 -6.88
C PHE A 11 -6.40 16.59 -7.48
N HIS A 12 -6.46 16.49 -8.82
CA HIS A 12 -6.59 15.20 -9.49
C HIS A 12 -5.36 14.31 -9.27
N TYR A 13 -4.15 14.85 -9.50
CA TYR A 13 -2.91 14.12 -9.26
C TYR A 13 -2.72 13.79 -7.78
N PHE A 14 -3.04 14.73 -6.89
CA PHE A 14 -2.98 14.49 -5.44
C PHE A 14 -3.94 13.38 -5.00
N SER A 15 -5.16 13.37 -5.53
CA SER A 15 -6.14 12.31 -5.25
C SER A 15 -5.67 10.95 -5.77
N LEU A 16 -5.06 10.89 -6.96
CA LEU A 16 -4.47 9.67 -7.50
C LEU A 16 -3.33 9.16 -6.61
N LEU A 17 -2.43 10.05 -6.21
CA LEU A 17 -1.28 9.73 -5.37
C LEU A 17 -1.72 9.24 -3.99
N GLY A 18 -2.73 9.90 -3.40
CA GLY A 18 -3.36 9.48 -2.15
C GLY A 18 -4.05 8.12 -2.28
N PHE A 19 -4.79 7.88 -3.36
CA PHE A 19 -5.43 6.59 -3.60
C PHE A 19 -4.42 5.45 -3.75
N LEU A 20 -3.35 5.66 -4.53
CA LEU A 20 -2.29 4.66 -4.71
C LEU A 20 -1.52 4.41 -3.42
N GLY A 21 -1.19 5.47 -2.67
CA GLY A 21 -0.56 5.37 -1.36
C GLY A 21 -1.43 4.59 -0.37
N PHE A 22 -2.74 4.86 -0.35
CA PHE A 22 -3.70 4.10 0.46
C PHE A 22 -3.76 2.63 0.04
N LEU A 23 -3.77 2.34 -1.26
CA LEU A 23 -3.80 0.97 -1.78
C LEU A 23 -2.57 0.17 -1.37
N ILE A 24 -1.38 0.75 -1.52
CA ILE A 24 -0.11 0.11 -1.14
C ILE A 24 -0.04 -0.08 0.37
N THR A 25 -0.36 0.97 1.14
CA THR A 25 -0.36 0.91 2.61
C THR A 25 -1.35 -0.14 3.12
N GLY A 26 -2.56 -0.19 2.53
CA GLY A 26 -3.58 -1.18 2.85
C GLY A 26 -3.11 -2.61 2.60
N ASN A 27 -2.43 -2.87 1.48
CA ASN A 27 -1.84 -4.19 1.21
C ASN A 27 -0.79 -4.57 2.26
N ILE A 28 0.15 -3.67 2.56
CA ILE A 28 1.18 -3.92 3.58
C ILE A 28 0.53 -4.21 4.94
N LEU A 29 -0.46 -3.42 5.35
CA LEU A 29 -1.18 -3.61 6.61
C LEU A 29 -1.90 -4.96 6.68
N ILE A 30 -2.51 -5.42 5.58
CA ILE A 30 -3.14 -6.75 5.51
C ILE A 30 -2.09 -7.84 5.74
N PHE A 31 -0.95 -7.77 5.07
CA PHE A 31 0.11 -8.77 5.26
C PHE A 31 0.71 -8.73 6.67
N VAL A 32 0.88 -7.55 7.26
CA VAL A 32 1.29 -7.41 8.67
C VAL A 32 0.25 -8.00 9.62
N ALA A 33 -1.05 -7.79 9.37
CA ALA A 33 -2.12 -8.37 10.16
C ALA A 33 -2.16 -9.90 10.03
N MET A 34 -1.95 -10.43 8.82
CA MET A 34 -1.82 -11.87 8.59
C MET A 34 -0.64 -12.47 9.35
N TYR A 35 0.52 -11.80 9.36
CA TYR A 35 1.65 -12.24 10.17
C TYR A 35 1.31 -12.25 11.66
N LYS A 36 0.67 -11.20 12.19
CA LYS A 36 0.26 -11.18 13.62
C LYS A 36 -0.72 -12.31 13.96
N LEU A 37 -1.63 -12.65 13.05
CA LEU A 37 -2.50 -13.81 13.23
C LEU A 37 -1.68 -15.09 13.20
N PHE A 38 -0.77 -15.27 12.24
CA PHE A 38 0.11 -16.42 12.17
C PHE A 38 0.96 -16.60 13.44
N GLU A 39 1.58 -15.52 13.92
CA GLU A 39 2.37 -15.48 15.16
C GLU A 39 1.56 -15.93 16.37
N LYS A 40 0.27 -15.57 16.44
CA LYS A 40 -0.63 -15.98 17.53
C LYS A 40 -0.90 -17.49 17.56
N TYR A 41 -0.92 -18.17 16.41
CA TYR A 41 -1.29 -19.59 16.32
C TYR A 41 -0.11 -20.56 16.14
N PHE A 42 1.04 -20.09 15.65
CA PHE A 42 2.20 -20.94 15.34
C PHE A 42 3.40 -20.59 16.22
N PHE A 43 4.23 -19.65 15.76
CA PHE A 43 5.43 -19.20 16.46
C PHE A 43 5.86 -17.83 15.94
N LYS A 44 6.59 -17.09 16.78
CA LYS A 44 7.21 -15.83 16.41
C LYS A 44 8.47 -16.07 15.59
N SER A 45 8.60 -15.39 14.45
CA SER A 45 9.81 -15.41 13.64
C SER A 45 9.99 -14.08 12.92
N ASP A 46 11.05 -13.36 13.28
CA ASP A 46 11.38 -12.07 12.67
C ASP A 46 11.70 -12.21 11.17
N ILE A 47 12.22 -13.36 10.75
CA ILE A 47 12.47 -13.67 9.33
C ILE A 47 11.15 -13.77 8.57
N LEU A 48 10.15 -14.49 9.12
CA LEU A 48 8.83 -14.58 8.50
C LEU A 48 8.15 -13.21 8.44
N PHE A 49 8.31 -12.38 9.47
CA PHE A 49 7.79 -11.01 9.46
C PHE A 49 8.33 -10.20 8.29
N ILE A 50 9.65 -10.22 8.07
CA ILE A 50 10.30 -9.53 6.95
C ILE A 50 9.78 -10.07 5.61
N ILE A 51 9.62 -11.39 5.48
CA ILE A 51 9.07 -12.00 4.26
C ILE A 51 7.65 -11.50 3.99
N PHE A 52 6.78 -11.49 5.00
CA PHE A 52 5.41 -10.98 4.87
C PHE A 52 5.37 -9.50 4.48
N ILE A 53 6.24 -8.66 5.05
CA ILE A 53 6.37 -7.25 4.64
C ILE A 53 6.79 -7.16 3.18
N CYS A 54 7.84 -7.88 2.76
CA CYS A 54 8.29 -7.88 1.37
C CYS A 54 7.15 -8.26 0.42
N ILE A 55 6.43 -9.34 0.71
CA ILE A 55 5.28 -9.78 -0.10
C ILE A 55 4.19 -8.70 -0.12
N GLY A 56 3.87 -8.09 1.02
CA GLY A 56 2.90 -7.01 1.11
C GLY A 56 3.29 -5.78 0.29
N VAL A 57 4.56 -5.42 0.28
CA VAL A 57 5.11 -4.34 -0.56
C VAL A 57 5.00 -4.71 -2.03
N PHE A 58 5.54 -5.86 -2.47
CA PHE A 58 5.48 -6.28 -3.87
C PHE A 58 4.03 -6.41 -4.36
N SER A 59 3.14 -6.98 -3.55
CA SER A 59 1.71 -7.10 -3.86
C SER A 59 1.03 -5.73 -3.94
N GLY A 60 1.32 -4.83 -3.00
CA GLY A 60 0.81 -3.46 -3.01
C GLY A 60 1.21 -2.69 -4.28
N PHE A 61 2.49 -2.77 -4.67
CA PHE A 61 2.98 -2.15 -5.90
C PHE A 61 2.40 -2.81 -7.16
N TYR A 62 2.27 -4.13 -7.18
CA TYR A 62 1.65 -4.85 -8.29
C TYR A 62 0.18 -4.47 -8.47
N ASN A 63 -0.58 -4.41 -7.38
CA ASN A 63 -1.98 -4.00 -7.41
C ASN A 63 -2.11 -2.54 -7.84
N ALA A 64 -1.25 -1.65 -7.35
CA ALA A 64 -1.22 -0.25 -7.79
C ALA A 64 -0.93 -0.14 -9.30
N TYR A 65 0.08 -0.86 -9.80
CA TYR A 65 0.39 -0.94 -11.23
C TYR A 65 -0.82 -1.45 -12.03
N LYS A 66 -1.47 -2.52 -11.56
CA LYS A 66 -2.66 -3.09 -12.19
C LYS A 66 -3.80 -2.07 -12.26
N THR A 67 -4.06 -1.36 -11.17
CA THR A 67 -5.11 -0.32 -11.11
C THR A 67 -4.82 0.86 -12.03
N ILE A 68 -3.57 1.30 -12.14
CA ILE A 68 -3.18 2.37 -13.08
C ILE A 68 -3.33 1.90 -14.53
N MET A 69 -2.86 0.69 -14.83
CA MET A 69 -2.89 0.11 -16.17
C MET A 69 -4.28 -0.38 -16.60
N LYS A 70 -5.27 -0.40 -15.69
CA LYS A 70 -6.61 -1.00 -15.89
C LYS A 70 -6.56 -2.42 -16.48
N LYS A 71 -5.52 -3.18 -16.17
CA LYS A 71 -5.44 -4.62 -16.45
C LYS A 71 -6.07 -5.42 -15.31
#